data_AF-A0A9E2MHH8-F1
#
_entry.id   AF-A0A9E2MHH8-F1
#
_cell.length_a   1.000
_cell.length_b   1.000
_cell.length_c   1.000
_cell.angle_alpha   90.00
_cell.angle_beta   90.00
_cell.angle_gamma   90.00
#
_symmetry.space_group_name_H-M   'P 1'
#
loop_
_entity.id
_entity.type
_entity.pdbx_description
1 polymer ?
#
loop_
_entity_poly.entity_id
_entity_poly.type
_entity_poly.pdbx_seq_one_letter_code
_entity_poly.pdbx_strand_id
1 'polypeptide(L)'
;RARRRERDSERRAGLDQQYVEGFAARVRQVFPGCPPGREIEIAEHACQKYSGRVGRSAAAKALDAQAVRLAVTAHLRHAETEYDSLLAMGLDRWEARAQVAGAVARVLARWELGE
;
A
#
# COMPACT_ATOMS: atom_id res chain seq x y z
N ARG A 1 14.27 -7.22 32.32
CA ARG A 1 14.03 -7.63 30.90
C ARG A 1 12.88 -6.85 30.20
N ALA A 2 12.14 -5.97 30.90
CA ALA A 2 11.05 -5.17 30.30
C ALA A 2 11.48 -3.81 29.70
N ARG A 3 12.52 -3.14 30.24
CA ARG A 3 12.94 -1.78 29.82
C ARG A 3 13.54 -1.64 28.42
N ARG A 4 13.75 -2.74 27.69
CA ARG A 4 14.32 -2.71 26.31
C ARG A 4 13.24 -2.67 25.22
N ARG A 5 11.97 -2.94 25.55
CA ARG A 5 10.85 -2.94 24.59
C ARG A 5 10.28 -1.55 24.33
N GLU A 6 10.30 -0.69 25.35
CA GLU A 6 9.70 0.65 25.30
C GLU A 6 10.45 1.59 24.34
N ARG A 7 11.79 1.66 24.46
CA ARG A 7 12.64 2.45 23.53
C ARG A 7 12.59 1.96 22.08
N ASP A 8 12.27 0.70 21.86
CA ASP A 8 12.14 0.15 20.50
C ASP A 8 10.81 0.59 19.87
N SER A 9 9.75 0.75 20.67
CA SER A 9 8.44 1.23 20.22
C SER A 9 8.49 2.69 19.73
N GLU A 10 9.17 3.57 20.48
CA GLU A 10 9.31 4.98 20.10
C GLU A 10 10.18 5.14 18.84
N ARG A 11 11.26 4.37 18.72
CA ARG A 11 12.10 4.37 17.52
C ARG A 11 11.38 3.78 16.31
N ARG A 12 10.49 2.79 16.51
CA ARG A 12 9.64 2.24 15.45
C ARG A 12 8.65 3.27 14.94
N ALA A 13 7.90 3.93 15.82
CA ALA A 13 6.92 4.95 15.44
C ALA A 13 7.54 6.06 14.55
N GLY A 14 8.75 6.52 14.87
CA GLY A 14 9.45 7.52 14.04
C GLY A 14 9.99 6.98 12.70
N LEU A 15 10.30 5.68 12.61
CA LEU A 15 10.69 5.02 11.36
C LEU A 15 9.48 4.73 10.47
N ASP A 16 8.36 4.33 11.08
CA ASP A 16 7.08 4.12 10.41
C ASP A 16 6.59 5.44 9.79
N GLN A 17 6.70 6.57 10.49
CA GLN A 17 6.31 7.88 9.95
C GLN A 17 7.14 8.28 8.72
N GLN A 18 8.48 8.21 8.81
CA GLN A 18 9.35 8.50 7.66
C GLN A 18 9.10 7.56 6.48
N TYR A 19 8.77 6.30 6.76
CA TYR A 19 8.37 5.34 5.75
C TYR A 19 7.06 5.76 5.07
N VAL A 20 6.04 6.11 5.85
CA VAL A 20 4.74 6.53 5.32
C VAL A 20 4.90 7.76 4.43
N GLU A 21 5.63 8.77 4.89
CA GLU A 21 5.90 10.00 4.12
C GLU A 21 6.65 9.70 2.82
N GLY A 22 7.72 8.91 2.89
CA GLY A 22 8.51 8.53 1.72
C GLY A 22 7.72 7.69 0.72
N PHE A 23 6.89 6.76 1.21
CA PHE A 23 6.07 5.90 0.38
C PHE A 23 4.94 6.69 -0.28
N ALA A 24 4.25 7.56 0.47
CA ALA A 24 3.22 8.43 -0.06
C ALA A 24 3.77 9.39 -1.13
N ALA A 25 4.95 9.97 -0.90
CA ALA A 25 5.64 10.78 -1.90
C ALA A 25 5.93 9.96 -3.16
N ARG A 26 6.38 8.72 -3.01
CA ARG A 26 6.65 7.83 -4.14
C ARG A 26 5.38 7.43 -4.89
N VAL A 27 4.27 7.18 -4.18
CA VAL A 27 2.96 6.93 -4.80
C VAL A 27 2.58 8.11 -5.68
N ARG A 28 2.63 9.36 -5.19
CA ARG A 28 2.31 10.55 -6.00
C ARG A 28 3.24 10.73 -7.19
N GLN A 29 4.51 10.35 -7.08
CA GLN A 29 5.44 10.40 -8.22
C GLN A 29 5.09 9.39 -9.32
N VAL A 30 4.62 8.19 -8.95
CA VAL A 30 4.24 7.14 -9.92
C VAL A 30 2.82 7.35 -10.44
N PHE A 31 1.95 7.90 -9.60
CA PHE A 31 0.52 8.06 -9.82
C PHE A 31 0.11 9.52 -9.56
N PRO A 32 0.41 10.45 -10.48
CA PRO A 32 0.10 11.87 -10.30
C PRO A 32 -1.40 12.17 -10.19
N GLY A 33 -2.27 11.31 -10.75
CA GLY A 33 -3.73 11.42 -10.66
C GLY A 33 -4.33 10.82 -9.37
N CYS A 34 -3.50 10.35 -8.44
CA CYS A 34 -3.98 9.86 -7.15
C CYS A 34 -4.65 11.00 -6.36
N PRO A 35 -5.91 10.85 -5.93
CA PRO A 35 -6.58 11.90 -5.17
C PRO A 35 -5.90 12.09 -3.80
N PRO A 36 -5.90 13.33 -3.28
CA PRO A 36 -5.19 13.65 -2.05
C PRO A 36 -5.73 12.83 -0.87
N GLY A 37 -4.81 12.29 -0.06
CA GLY A 37 -5.14 11.46 1.10
C GLY A 37 -5.02 9.96 0.82
N ARG A 38 -5.33 9.49 -0.39
CA ARG A 38 -5.22 8.05 -0.72
C ARG A 38 -3.77 7.57 -0.67
N GLU A 39 -2.81 8.41 -1.06
CA GLU A 39 -1.40 8.06 -0.97
C GLU A 39 -0.96 7.77 0.48
N ILE A 40 -1.55 8.46 1.45
CA ILE A 40 -1.28 8.27 2.87
C ILE A 40 -1.92 6.97 3.34
N GLU A 41 -3.20 6.73 3.02
CA GLU A 41 -3.89 5.48 3.37
C GLU A 41 -3.15 4.24 2.82
N ILE A 42 -2.68 4.32 1.57
CA ILE A 42 -1.89 3.25 0.93
C ILE A 42 -0.56 3.06 1.66
N ALA A 43 0.13 4.15 1.98
CA ALA A 43 1.40 4.14 2.67
C ALA A 43 1.30 3.59 4.11
N GLU A 44 0.26 3.97 4.86
CA GLU A 44 -0.04 3.48 6.21
C GLU A 44 -0.36 1.98 6.20
N HIS A 45 -1.16 1.53 5.25
CA HIS A 45 -1.49 0.11 5.12
C HIS A 45 -0.25 -0.70 4.70
N ALA A 46 0.56 -0.19 3.77
CA ALA A 46 1.84 -0.80 3.43
C ALA A 46 2.76 -0.85 4.66
N CYS A 47 2.86 0.25 5.41
CA CYS A 47 3.66 0.34 6.62
C CYS A 47 3.24 -0.71 7.65
N GLN A 48 1.95 -0.82 8.01
CA GLN A 48 1.45 -1.85 8.93
C GLN A 48 1.82 -3.28 8.49
N LYS A 49 1.77 -3.55 7.18
CA LYS A 49 2.09 -4.88 6.65
C LYS A 49 3.60 -5.21 6.71
N TYR A 50 4.46 -4.20 6.60
CA TYR A 50 5.92 -4.36 6.58
C TYR A 50 6.63 -3.96 7.89
N SER A 51 5.93 -3.31 8.84
CA SER A 51 6.46 -2.74 10.10
C SER A 51 7.22 -3.75 10.98
N GLY A 52 6.93 -5.05 10.85
CA GLY A 52 7.68 -6.11 11.54
C GLY A 52 9.06 -6.46 10.95
N ARG A 53 9.44 -5.93 9.77
CA ARG A 53 10.63 -6.36 9.00
C ARG A 53 11.45 -5.22 8.39
N VAL A 54 11.23 -3.97 8.80
CA VAL A 54 11.86 -2.81 8.16
C VAL A 54 13.32 -2.62 8.62
N GLY A 55 14.22 -3.46 8.10
CA GLY A 55 15.65 -3.15 8.08
C GLY A 55 15.98 -2.11 7.00
N ARG A 56 17.16 -1.48 7.04
CA ARG A 56 17.58 -0.45 6.06
C ARG A 56 17.38 -0.88 4.60
N SER A 57 17.69 -2.13 4.28
CA SER A 57 17.52 -2.68 2.92
C SER A 57 16.07 -2.98 2.54
N ALA A 58 15.20 -3.24 3.51
CA ALA A 58 13.78 -3.46 3.27
C ALA A 58 13.04 -2.15 3.00
N ALA A 59 13.39 -1.07 3.71
CA ALA A 59 12.86 0.28 3.42
C ALA A 59 13.18 0.72 1.99
N ALA A 60 14.44 0.56 1.55
CA ALA A 60 14.84 0.89 0.19
C ALA A 60 14.10 0.06 -0.86
N LYS A 61 13.91 -1.25 -0.63
CA LYS A 61 13.13 -2.13 -1.52
C LYS A 61 11.63 -1.85 -1.50
N ALA A 62 11.11 -1.31 -0.41
CA ALA A 62 9.70 -1.01 -0.28
C ALA A 62 9.32 0.32 -0.96
N LEU A 63 10.28 1.24 -1.13
CA LEU A 63 10.15 2.43 -1.98
C LEU A 63 10.42 2.13 -3.48
N ASP A 64 10.68 0.87 -3.82
CA ASP A 64 10.80 0.42 -5.20
C ASP A 64 9.47 0.62 -5.95
N ALA A 65 9.57 0.97 -7.24
CA ALA A 65 8.41 1.22 -8.08
C ALA A 65 7.44 0.01 -8.12
N GLN A 66 7.96 -1.21 -8.08
CA GLN A 66 7.16 -2.42 -8.08
C GLN A 66 6.42 -2.60 -6.74
N ALA A 67 7.09 -2.36 -5.61
CA ALA A 67 6.46 -2.43 -4.29
C ALA A 67 5.33 -1.40 -4.15
N VAL A 68 5.55 -0.19 -4.67
CA VAL A 68 4.55 0.88 -4.71
C VAL A 68 3.35 0.48 -5.58
N ARG A 69 3.59 0.01 -6.82
CA ARG A 69 2.51 -0.49 -7.68
C ARG A 69 1.70 -1.60 -7.02
N LEU A 70 2.35 -2.55 -6.35
CA LEU A 70 1.67 -3.65 -5.65
C LEU A 70 0.79 -3.15 -4.50
N ALA A 71 1.25 -2.18 -3.71
CA ALA A 71 0.47 -1.63 -2.61
C ALA A 71 -0.75 -0.85 -3.14
N VAL A 72 -0.56 -0.02 -4.16
CA VAL A 72 -1.65 0.74 -4.81
C VAL A 72 -2.67 -0.23 -5.42
N THR A 73 -2.21 -1.25 -6.15
CA THR A 73 -3.09 -2.30 -6.73
C THR A 73 -3.90 -3.00 -5.64
N ALA A 74 -3.27 -3.34 -4.51
CA ALA A 74 -3.95 -3.98 -3.41
C ALA A 74 -5.02 -3.06 -2.79
N HIS A 75 -4.72 -1.79 -2.56
CA HIS A 75 -5.68 -0.81 -2.07
C HIS A 75 -6.86 -0.63 -3.02
N LEU A 76 -6.58 -0.35 -4.30
CA LEU A 76 -7.61 -0.16 -5.34
C LEU A 76 -8.54 -1.36 -5.46
N ARG A 77 -8.01 -2.57 -5.33
CA ARG A 77 -8.82 -3.79 -5.35
C ARG A 77 -9.88 -3.79 -4.23
N HIS A 78 -9.53 -3.35 -3.03
CA HIS A 78 -10.49 -3.30 -1.91
C HIS A 78 -11.36 -2.04 -1.92
N ALA A 79 -10.83 -0.91 -2.39
CA ALA A 79 -11.50 0.39 -2.33
C ALA A 79 -12.38 0.71 -3.55
N GLU A 80 -11.98 0.26 -4.74
CA GLU A 80 -12.59 0.67 -6.02
C GLU A 80 -13.27 -0.50 -6.75
N THR A 81 -13.33 -1.69 -6.14
CA THR A 81 -13.94 -2.86 -6.77
C THR A 81 -14.73 -3.71 -5.78
N GLU A 82 -15.63 -4.53 -6.32
CA GLU A 82 -16.45 -5.48 -5.56
C GLU A 82 -15.66 -6.67 -4.99
N TYR A 83 -14.34 -6.58 -4.83
CA TYR A 83 -13.49 -7.69 -4.40
C TYR A 83 -13.96 -8.27 -3.05
N ASP A 84 -14.24 -7.43 -2.06
CA ASP A 84 -14.74 -7.88 -0.77
C ASP A 84 -16.14 -8.48 -0.86
N SER A 85 -17.02 -7.92 -1.71
CA SER A 85 -18.33 -8.50 -2.03
C SER A 85 -18.20 -9.90 -2.66
N LEU A 86 -17.27 -10.08 -3.62
CA LEU A 86 -17.02 -11.36 -4.28
C LEU A 86 -16.51 -12.41 -3.29
N LEU A 87 -15.62 -12.04 -2.37
CA LEU A 87 -15.17 -12.93 -1.31
C LEU A 87 -16.31 -13.29 -0.34
N ALA A 88 -17.17 -12.32 0.00
CA ALA A 88 -18.33 -12.57 0.86
C ALA A 88 -19.36 -13.50 0.20
N MET A 89 -19.48 -13.48 -1.13
CA MET A 89 -20.28 -14.42 -1.92
C MET A 89 -19.66 -15.81 -2.02
N GLY A 90 -18.45 -16.03 -1.48
CA GLY A 90 -17.79 -17.33 -1.46
C GLY A 90 -16.94 -17.65 -2.68
N LEU A 91 -16.66 -16.67 -3.56
CA LEU A 91 -15.71 -16.89 -4.66
C LEU A 91 -14.29 -17.12 -4.10
N ASP A 92 -13.52 -17.96 -4.81
CA ASP A 92 -12.11 -18.09 -4.50
C ASP A 92 -11.36 -16.78 -4.76
N ARG A 93 -10.27 -16.57 -4.00
CA ARG A 93 -9.44 -15.37 -4.11
C ARG A 93 -8.86 -15.20 -5.51
N TRP A 94 -8.53 -16.29 -6.20
CA TRP A 94 -7.98 -16.23 -7.55
C TRP A 94 -9.03 -15.76 -8.55
N GLU A 95 -10.25 -16.30 -8.49
CA GLU A 95 -11.37 -15.88 -9.35
C GLU A 95 -11.82 -14.46 -9.07
N ALA A 96 -11.95 -14.08 -7.79
CA ALA A 96 -12.28 -12.72 -7.40
C ALA A 96 -11.22 -11.73 -7.90
N ARG A 97 -9.93 -12.10 -7.83
CA ARG A 97 -8.83 -11.28 -8.39
C ARG A 97 -8.92 -11.17 -9.91
N ALA A 98 -9.23 -12.25 -10.62
CA ALA A 98 -9.36 -12.24 -12.06
C ALA A 98 -10.51 -11.32 -12.52
N GLN A 99 -11.66 -11.38 -11.84
CA GLN A 99 -12.81 -10.52 -12.16
C GLN A 99 -12.50 -9.03 -12.01
N VAL A 100 -11.84 -8.65 -10.91
CA VAL A 100 -11.58 -7.24 -10.61
C VAL A 100 -10.30 -6.70 -11.28
N ALA A 101 -9.45 -7.57 -11.83
CA ALA A 101 -8.17 -7.17 -12.43
C ALA A 101 -8.33 -6.08 -13.50
N GLY A 102 -9.33 -6.21 -14.38
CA GLY A 102 -9.60 -5.20 -15.42
C GLY A 102 -10.07 -3.86 -14.83
N ALA A 103 -10.88 -3.88 -13.78
CA ALA A 103 -11.32 -2.66 -13.10
C ALA A 103 -10.14 -1.95 -12.43
N VAL A 104 -9.31 -2.70 -11.68
CA VAL A 104 -8.10 -2.15 -11.04
C VAL A 104 -7.13 -1.59 -12.07
N ALA A 105 -6.89 -2.31 -13.18
CA ALA A 105 -5.98 -1.85 -14.24
C ALA A 105 -6.43 -0.53 -14.87
N ARG A 106 -7.75 -0.33 -15.07
CA ARG A 106 -8.29 0.94 -15.57
C ARG A 106 -8.04 2.10 -14.62
N VAL A 107 -8.26 1.91 -13.32
CA VAL A 107 -8.02 2.96 -12.32
C VAL A 107 -6.53 3.25 -12.19
N LEU A 108 -5.68 2.22 -12.19
CA LEU A 108 -4.22 2.39 -12.21
C LEU A 108 -3.76 3.23 -13.40
N ALA A 109 -4.20 2.86 -14.62
CA ALA A 109 -3.84 3.58 -15.83
C ALA A 109 -4.30 5.04 -15.77
N ARG A 110 -5.51 5.30 -15.27
CA ARG A 110 -6.02 6.66 -15.06
C ARG A 110 -5.12 7.47 -14.13
N TRP A 111 -4.74 6.89 -12.99
CA TRP A 111 -3.87 7.59 -12.04
C TRP A 111 -2.44 7.78 -12.55
N GLU A 112 -1.91 6.86 -13.37
CA GLU A 112 -0.61 7.01 -14.04
C GLU A 112 -0.63 8.14 -15.07
N LEU A 113 -1.75 8.33 -15.78
CA LEU A 113 -1.92 9.38 -16.78
C LEU A 113 -2.20 10.77 -16.18
N GLY A 114 -2.66 10.85 -14.92
CA GLY A 114 -2.96 12.12 -14.25
C GLY A 114 -4.36 12.67 -14.51
N GLU A 115 -5.31 11.82 -14.90
CA GLU A 115 -6.70 12.16 -15.27
C GLU A 115 -7.72 11.79 -14.17
#